data_AF-A0AAI9KVI2-F1
#
_entry.id   AF-A0AAI9KVI2-F1
#
_cell.length_a   1.000
_cell.length_b   1.000
_cell.length_c   1.000
_cell.angle_alpha   90.00
_cell.angle_beta   90.00
_cell.angle_gamma   90.00
#
_symmetry.space_group_name_H-M   'P 1'
#
loop_
_entity.id
_entity.type
_entity.pdbx_description
1 polymer ?
#
loop_
_entity_poly.entity_id
_entity_poly.type
_entity_poly.pdbx_seq_one_letter_code
_entity_poly.pdbx_strand_id
1 'polypeptide(L)' 'MPLILLWVGLALLLGVVAAGNGRSFWGWFILGLIIDPILAGLLYWLICKD' A
#
# COMPACT_ATOMS: atom_id res chain seq x y z
N MET A 1 -0.02 8.05 15.21
CA MET A 1 -0.88 8.63 14.16
C MET A 1 -0.16 9.06 12.87
N PRO A 2 1.09 9.58 12.86
CA PRO A 2 1.70 10.07 11.61
C PRO A 2 1.97 8.95 10.58
N LEU A 3 2.30 7.73 11.03
CA LEU A 3 2.56 6.59 10.15
C LEU A 3 1.32 6.13 9.37
N ILE A 4 0.13 6.18 9.99
CA ILE A 4 -1.14 5.83 9.31
C ILE A 4 -1.44 6.86 8.22
N LEU A 5 -1.24 8.15 8.49
CA LEU A 5 -1.45 9.22 7.51
C LEU A 5 -0.47 9.10 6.33
N LEU A 6 0.80 8.80 6.62
CA LEU A 6 1.80 8.57 5.58
C LEU A 6 1.42 7.39 4.69
N TRP A 7 1.01 6.27 5.30
CA TRP A 7 0.58 5.07 4.59
C TRP A 7 -0.63 5.34 3.69
N VAL A 8 -1.70 5.93 4.23
CA VAL A 8 -2.89 6.28 3.43
C VAL A 8 -2.53 7.28 2.33
N GLY A 9 -1.65 8.24 2.62
CA GLY A 9 -1.14 9.20 1.63
C GLY A 9 -0.37 8.53 0.48
N LEU A 10 0.46 7.53 0.78
CA LEU A 10 1.18 6.74 -0.23
C LEU A 10 0.22 5.87 -1.05
N ALA A 11 -0.77 5.24 -0.42
CA ALA A 11 -1.82 4.52 -1.14
C ALA A 11 -2.59 5.45 -2.08
N LEU A 12 -2.88 6.68 -1.64
CA LEU A 12 -3.57 7.68 -2.46
C LEU A 12 -2.72 8.10 -3.66
N LEU A 13 -1.41 8.30 -3.46
CA LEU A 13 -0.46 8.57 -4.54
C LEU A 13 -0.39 7.41 -5.54
N LEU A 14 -0.39 6.15 -5.08
CA LEU A 14 -0.48 4.98 -5.96
C LEU A 14 -1.74 5.01 -6.82
N GLY A 15 -2.90 5.33 -6.22
CA GLY A 15 -4.14 5.50 -6.96
C GLY A 15 -4.04 6.55 -8.05
N VAL A 16 -3.46 7.72 -7.75
CA VAL A 16 -3.26 8.81 -8.72
C VAL A 16 -2.34 8.37 -9.87
N VAL A 17 -1.21 7.74 -9.55
CA VAL A 17 -0.27 7.24 -10.56
C VAL A 17 -0.93 6.17 -11.44
N ALA A 18 -1.71 5.27 -10.85
CA ALA A 18 -2.44 4.25 -11.59
C ALA A 18 -3.48 4.83 -12.54
N ALA A 19 -4.23 5.85 -12.10
CA ALA A 19 -5.19 6.56 -12.94
C ALA A 19 -4.50 7.23 -14.14
N GLY A 20 -3.34 7.86 -13.92
CA GLY A 20 -2.51 8.42 -15.01
C GLY A 20 -2.03 7.40 -16.04
N ASN A 21 -1.99 6.11 -15.67
CA ASN A 21 -1.64 4.99 -16.55
C ASN A 21 -2.87 4.26 -17.13
N GLY A 22 -4.07 4.84 -17.07
CA GLY A 22 -5.30 4.24 -17.60
C GLY A 22 -5.83 3.07 -16.78
N ARG A 23 -5.44 2.95 -15.50
CA ARG A 23 -5.92 1.92 -14.57
C ARG A 23 -6.91 2.51 -13.56
N SER A 24 -7.65 1.64 -12.86
CA SER A 24 -8.66 2.05 -11.86
C SER A 24 -8.04 2.66 -10.61
N PHE A 25 -8.27 3.96 -10.37
CA PHE A 25 -7.84 4.65 -9.14
C PHE A 25 -8.22 3.87 -7.87
N TRP A 26 -9.51 3.58 -7.71
CA TRP A 26 -10.04 2.93 -6.50
C TRP A 26 -9.53 1.51 -6.34
N GLY A 27 -9.37 0.79 -7.45
CA GLY A 27 -8.79 -0.56 -7.41
C GLY A 27 -7.37 -0.55 -6.85
N TRP A 28 -6.52 0.35 -7.36
CA TRP A 28 -5.13 0.44 -6.91
C TRP A 28 -4.97 1.07 -5.52
N PHE A 29 -5.83 2.03 -5.17
CA PHE A 29 -5.88 2.62 -3.82
C PHE A 29 -6.22 1.58 -2.75
N ILE A 30 -7.32 0.84 -2.93
CA ILE A 30 -7.75 -0.22 -2.00
C ILE A 30 -6.71 -1.34 -1.95
N LEU A 31 -6.14 -1.71 -3.10
CA LEU A 31 -5.09 -2.71 -3.18
C LEU A 31 -3.85 -2.28 -2.37
N GLY A 32 -3.40 -1.03 -2.48
CA GLY A 32 -2.31 -0.51 -1.63
C GLY A 32 -2.64 -0.57 -0.13
N LEU A 33 -3.86 -0.17 0.26
CA LEU A 33 -4.32 -0.26 1.65
C LEU A 33 -4.41 -1.69 2.22
N ILE A 34 -4.46 -2.72 1.38
CA ILE A 34 -4.55 -4.10 1.87
C ILE A 34 -3.21 -4.81 1.73
N ILE A 35 -2.52 -4.61 0.61
CA ILE A 35 -1.26 -5.28 0.31
C ILE A 35 -0.12 -4.78 1.18
N ASP A 36 -0.03 -3.47 1.46
CA ASP A 36 1.06 -2.91 2.28
C ASP A 36 1.20 -3.61 3.66
N PRO A 37 0.14 -3.77 4.49
CA PRO A 37 0.26 -4.46 5.76
C PRO A 37 0.55 -5.96 5.62
N ILE A 38 0.05 -6.60 4.56
CA ILE A 38 0.35 -8.02 4.27
C ILE A 38 1.83 -8.18 3.94
N LEU A 39 2.37 -7.34 3.06
CA LEU A 39 3.79 -7.37 2.69
C LEU A 39 4.68 -7.05 3.89
N ALA A 40 4.30 -6.07 4.73
CA ALA A 40 5.02 -5.77 5.95
C ALA A 40 5.04 -6.98 6.90
N GLY A 41 3.92 -7.67 7.08
CA GLY A 41 3.83 -8.88 7.91
C GLY A 41 4.64 -10.04 7.34
N LEU A 42 4.58 -10.26 6.02
CA LEU A 42 5.38 -11.29 5.34
C LEU A 42 6.88 -10.98 5.45
N LEU A 43 7.28 -9.72 5.28
CA LEU A 43 8.67 -9.30 5.41
C LEU A 43 9.16 -9.47 6.85
N TYR A 44 8.36 -9.07 7.84
CA TYR A 44 8.66 -9.30 9.25
C TYR A 44 8.84 -10.79 9.53
N TRP A 45 7.91 -11.62 9.05
CA TRP A 45 8.02 -13.06 9.19
C TRP A 45 9.27 -13.61 8.53
N LEU A 46 9.60 -13.20 7.30
CA LEU A 46 10.79 -13.65 6.60
C LEU A 46 12.09 -13.27 7.32
N ILE A 47 12.18 -12.05 7.85
CA ILE A 47 13.38 -11.53 8.51
C ILE A 47 13.53 -12.09 9.93
N CYS A 48 12.43 -12.25 10.65
CA CYS A 48 12.42 -12.66 12.06
C CYS A 48 12.15 -14.16 12.25
N LYS A 49 12.06 -14.93 11.17
CA LYS A 49 11.95 -16.39 11.24
C LYS A 49 13.35 -16.98 11.44
N ASP A 50 13.55 -17.56 12.61
CA ASP A 50 14.71 -18.35 12.99
C ASP A 50 15.02 -19.47 11.98
#